data_AF-A0A534VP11-F1
#
_entry.id   AF-A0A534VP11-F1
#
_cell.length_a   1.000
_cell.length_b   1.000
_cell.length_c   1.000
_cell.angle_alpha   90.00
_cell.angle_beta   90.00
_cell.angle_gamma   90.00
#
_symmetry.space_group_name_H-M   'P 1'
#
loop_
_entity.id
_entity.type
_entity.pdbx_description
1 polymer ?
#
loop_
_entity_poly.entity_id
_entity_poly.type
_entity_poly.pdbx_seq_one_letter_code
_entity_poly.pdbx_strand_id
1 'polypeptide(L)' 'IHGDDDQIVPIGASALLSSKLIKNAQLKVYKGAPHGLCSTHKDQVNADLLSFLSA' A
#
# COMPACT_ATOMS: atom_id res chain seq x y z
N ILE A 1 1.89 -0.98 -1.48
CA ILE A 1 1.29 -0.48 -0.21
C ILE A 1 -0.02 0.19 -0.57
N HIS A 2 -1.11 -0.06 0.16
CA HIS A 2 -2.41 0.58 -0.10
C HIS A 2 -3.19 0.75 1.21
N GLY A 3 -3.95 1.84 1.35
CA GLY A 3 -4.86 2.04 2.48
C GLY A 3 -6.23 1.41 2.19
N ASP A 4 -6.79 0.62 3.10
CA ASP A 4 -8.10 -0.02 2.86
C ASP A 4 -9.29 0.94 3.00
N ASP A 5 -9.09 2.14 3.55
CA ASP A 5 -10.05 3.24 3.60
C ASP A 5 -9.71 4.34 2.56
N ASP A 6 -9.10 3.95 1.45
CA ASP A 6 -8.88 4.84 0.32
C ASP A 6 -10.21 5.15 -0.40
N GLN A 7 -10.73 6.35 -0.12
CA GLN A 7 -11.99 6.87 -0.69
C GLN A 7 -11.86 7.40 -2.13
N ILE A 8 -10.64 7.43 -2.72
CA ILE A 8 -10.40 7.93 -4.08
C ILE A 8 -10.12 6.78 -5.04
N VAL A 9 -9.30 5.82 -4.61
CA VAL A 9 -8.92 4.63 -5.39
C VAL A 9 -9.27 3.37 -4.58
N PRO A 10 -10.45 2.77 -4.82
CA PRO A 10 -10.91 1.60 -4.08
C PRO A 10 -9.92 0.43 -4.18
N ILE A 11 -9.53 -0.13 -3.03
CA ILE A 11 -8.50 -1.18 -2.94
C ILE A 11 -8.85 -2.44 -3.75
N GLY A 12 -10.14 -2.80 -3.80
CA GLY A 12 -10.64 -3.97 -4.52
C GLY A 12 -10.51 -3.87 -6.04
N ALA A 13 -10.57 -2.64 -6.58
CA ALA A 13 -10.42 -2.37 -8.01
C ALA A 13 -8.96 -2.05 -8.40
N SER A 14 -8.03 -2.09 -7.45
CA SER A 14 -6.65 -1.64 -7.63
C SER A 14 -5.63 -2.62 -7.03
N ALA A 15 -5.12 -2.35 -5.83
CA ALA A 15 -3.99 -3.06 -5.25
C ALA A 15 -4.21 -4.58 -5.11
N LEU A 16 -5.45 -5.02 -4.81
CA LEU A 16 -5.78 -6.47 -4.74
C LEU A 16 -5.68 -7.17 -6.10
N LEU A 17 -5.93 -6.47 -7.21
CA LEU A 17 -5.81 -7.02 -8.55
C LEU A 17 -4.34 -6.98 -8.99
N SER A 18 -3.67 -5.84 -8.83
CA SER A 18 -2.26 -5.67 -9.20
C SER A 18 -1.36 -6.69 -8.51
N SER A 19 -1.60 -6.99 -7.21
CA SER A 19 -0.80 -7.96 -6.47
C SER A 19 -0.96 -9.40 -6.96
N LYS A 20 -2.05 -9.72 -7.65
CA LYS A 20 -2.30 -11.04 -8.24
C LYS A 20 -1.71 -11.17 -9.64
N LEU A 21 -1.60 -10.05 -10.36
CA LEU A 21 -1.10 -10.02 -11.74
C LEU A 21 0.43 -9.98 -11.82
N ILE A 22 1.09 -9.32 -10.88
CA ILE A 22 2.54 -9.11 -10.90
C ILE A 22 3.23 -10.25 -10.13
N LYS A 23 4.09 -11.02 -10.82
CA LYS A 23 4.89 -12.07 -10.18
C LYS A 23 5.79 -11.48 -9.10
N ASN A 24 5.86 -12.16 -7.95
CA ASN A 24 6.64 -11.77 -6.78
C ASN A 24 6.23 -10.42 -6.14
N ALA A 25 5.03 -9.91 -6.45
CA ALA A 25 4.54 -8.71 -5.79
C ALA A 25 4.27 -8.96 -4.30
N GLN A 26 4.68 -8.00 -3.47
CA GLN A 26 4.32 -7.94 -2.06
C GLN A 26 3.27 -6.84 -1.86
N LEU A 27 2.08 -7.22 -1.40
CA LEU A 27 1.05 -6.27 -1.03
C LEU A 27 1.02 -6.08 0.49
N LYS A 28 1.20 -4.84 0.92
CA LYS A 28 0.98 -4.43 2.31
C LYS A 28 -0.21 -3.48 2.38
N VAL A 29 -1.19 -3.84 3.21
CA VAL A 29 -2.44 -3.09 3.39
C VAL A 29 -2.39 -2.36 4.73
N TYR A 30 -2.68 -1.07 4.72
CA TYR A 30 -2.74 -0.24 5.91
C TYR A 30 -4.20 -0.06 6.32
N LYS A 31 -4.58 -0.65 7.45
CA LYS A 31 -5.95 -0.62 7.95
C LYS A 31 -6.34 0.80 8.37
N GLY A 32 -7.46 1.29 7.86
CA GLY A 32 -8.01 2.63 8.09
C GLY A 32 -7.25 3.77 7.41
N ALA A 33 -6.24 3.47 6.58
CA ALA A 33 -5.44 4.53 5.96
C ALA A 33 -6.13 5.11 4.72
N PRO A 34 -6.08 6.44 4.51
CA PRO A 34 -6.70 7.10 3.36
C PRO A 34 -5.81 7.05 2.11
N HIS A 35 -6.29 7.60 1.00
CA HIS A 35 -5.51 7.78 -0.24
C HIS A 35 -4.15 8.47 0.01
N GLY A 36 -4.14 9.53 0.83
CA GLY A 36 -2.96 10.32 1.19
C GLY A 36 -2.03 9.66 2.22
N LEU A 37 -1.90 8.33 2.24
CA LEU A 37 -1.11 7.59 3.24
C LEU A 37 0.38 7.97 3.26
N CYS A 38 0.95 8.42 2.12
CA CYS A 38 2.33 8.90 2.06
C CYS A 38 2.57 10.16 2.90
N SER A 39 1.52 10.94 3.20
CA SER A 39 1.61 12.11 4.09
C SER A 39 1.11 11.82 5.49
N THR A 40 -0.04 11.15 5.62
CA THR A 40 -0.68 10.87 6.92
C THR A 40 0.02 9.76 7.72
N HIS A 41 0.68 8.81 7.04
CA HIS A 41 1.37 7.65 7.63
C HIS A 41 2.83 7.59 7.17
N LYS A 42 3.44 8.75 6.88
CA LYS A 42 4.78 8.88 6.28
C LYS A 42 5.86 8.02 6.94
N ASP A 43 5.87 7.91 8.26
CA ASP A 43 6.92 7.20 8.98
C ASP A 43 6.81 5.69 8.77
N GLN A 44 5.57 5.16 8.78
CA GLN A 44 5.30 3.75 8.48
C GLN A 44 5.60 3.43 7.01
N VAL A 45 5.17 4.30 6.08
CA VAL A 45 5.44 4.16 4.64
C VAL A 45 6.94 4.12 4.38
N ASN A 46 7.69 5.08 4.92
CA ASN A 46 9.14 5.18 4.70
C ASN A 46 9.87 3.97 5.28
N ALA A 47 9.47 3.50 6.47
CA ALA A 47 10.06 2.31 7.07
C ALA A 47 9.82 1.05 6.23
N ASP A 48 8.60 0.85 5.73
CA ASP A 48 8.26 -0.29 4.89
C ASP A 48 8.97 -0.25 3.54
N LEU A 49 9.08 0.92 2.92
CA LEU A 49 9.82 1.09 1.68
C LEU A 49 11.32 0.82 1.88
N LEU A 50 11.92 1.31 2.96
CA LEU A 50 13.33 1.05 3.27
C LEU A 50 13.58 -0.45 3.52
N SER A 51 12.66 -1.11 4.24
CA SER A 51 12.72 -2.55 4.46
C SER A 51 12.61 -3.34 3.15
N PHE A 52 11.76 -2.89 2.22
CA PHE A 52 11.60 -3.54 0.92
C PHE A 52 12.87 -3.40 0.05
N LEU A 53 13.53 -2.25 0.06
CA LEU A 53 14.75 -2.00 -0.71
C LEU A 53 15.97 -2.78 -0.20
N SER A 54 15.94 -3.23 1.06
CA SER A 54 17.06 -3.91 1.72
C SER A 54 16.91 -5.44 1.73
N ALA A 55 15.85 -5.98 1.13
CA ALA A 55 15.52 -7.41 1.07
C ALA A 55 16.12 -8.06 -0.19
#